data_AF-A0A432HXQ1-F1
#
_entry.id   AF-A0A432HXQ1-F1
#
_cell.length_a   1.000
_cell.length_b   1.000
_cell.length_c   1.000
_cell.angle_alpha   90.00
_cell.angle_beta   90.00
_cell.angle_gamma   90.00
#
_symmetry.space_group_name_H-M   'P 1'
#
loop_
_entity.id
_entity.type
_entity.pdbx_description
1 polymer ?
#
loop_
_entity_poly.entity_id
_entity_poly.type
_entity_poly.pdbx_seq_one_letter_code
_entity_poly.pdbx_strand_id
1 'polypeptide(L)'
;MCIDMSRLIPAGSVALLLNSAYLVAAPSASIWYYLQVGLHPLLGIILALALVPRRFRRERTTGPLAATGLGALAVGLLLGLTVVVLGATRQYAVVLHAHIAVSTLGAALLLAHVWRTTTGTTERIWTVRAGLIALVVAGVATPMLRAKRDAEWQQAYRIENPTRPPASMAEEGAGQASPFAPSSATTNTGGTIPADFFLTSESCGRCHRDIYDQWNSSAHHFSSFNNQWYRRSIEYMQDVVGTTPSKWCAGCHDHAVFFNGRFERPMREQIDTPEAQAGLSCTSCHAIVHVGSTMGQGEFVIEYPPLHDLSASDNPILRGAHDLLINLAPGPHRETFLKPFHRDQGPEFCATCHKVHLDRPVNDYRWVRGFNEYDNWQASGVSGQGARSFYYPDTPKTCASCHMPLVRSDDPAADDGYVRSHRFPAANTALPFVNRDAEQLQAVQDFLRADQISVDVFGSTRGADAPAPAAPAVRSGEPTLS
;
A
#
# COMPACT_ATOMS: atom_id res chain seq x y z
N MET A 1 -5.37 -47.16 -23.27
CA MET A 1 -5.71 -45.94 -24.02
C MET A 1 -4.43 -45.20 -24.35
N CYS A 2 -3.94 -45.31 -25.59
CA CYS A 2 -2.80 -44.51 -26.05
C CYS A 2 -3.32 -43.12 -26.41
N ILE A 3 -3.06 -42.15 -25.56
CA ILE A 3 -3.38 -40.75 -25.79
C ILE A 3 -2.53 -40.26 -26.98
N ASP A 4 -3.16 -39.68 -28.01
CA ASP A 4 -2.46 -39.14 -29.18
C ASP A 4 -1.65 -37.87 -28.81
N MET A 5 -0.39 -38.11 -28.45
CA MET A 5 0.57 -37.09 -28.05
C MET A 5 0.94 -36.10 -29.16
N SER A 6 0.50 -36.31 -30.41
CA SER A 6 0.81 -35.43 -31.55
C SER A 6 -0.03 -34.15 -31.57
N ARG A 7 -1.27 -34.21 -31.07
CA ARG A 7 -2.17 -33.04 -30.99
C ARG A 7 -2.08 -32.30 -29.66
N LEU A 8 -1.68 -32.99 -28.59
CA LEU A 8 -1.62 -32.42 -27.25
C LEU A 8 -0.49 -31.42 -27.05
N ILE A 9 0.68 -31.62 -27.66
CA ILE A 9 1.80 -30.69 -27.50
C ILE A 9 1.49 -29.31 -28.11
N PRO A 10 1.03 -29.20 -29.37
CA PRO A 10 0.63 -27.90 -29.92
C PRO A 10 -0.48 -27.22 -29.11
N ALA A 11 -1.51 -27.97 -28.70
CA ALA A 11 -2.60 -27.43 -27.90
C ALA A 11 -2.12 -26.94 -26.52
N GLY A 12 -1.28 -27.73 -25.84
CA GLY A 12 -0.68 -27.35 -24.57
C GLY A 12 0.24 -26.14 -24.69
N SER A 13 1.04 -26.04 -25.76
CA SER A 13 1.89 -24.87 -26.00
C SER A 13 1.06 -23.59 -26.21
N VAL A 14 -0.05 -23.68 -26.94
CA VAL A 14 -1.00 -22.56 -27.08
C VAL A 14 -1.60 -22.20 -25.74
N ALA A 15 -2.04 -23.20 -24.96
CA ALA A 15 -2.60 -22.98 -23.62
C ALA A 15 -1.59 -22.28 -22.69
N LEU A 16 -0.32 -22.71 -22.69
CA LEU A 16 0.74 -22.08 -21.91
C LEU A 16 1.00 -20.63 -22.34
N LEU A 17 1.02 -20.35 -23.64
CA LEU A 17 1.21 -18.98 -24.16
C LEU A 17 0.04 -18.06 -23.80
N LEU A 18 -1.21 -18.54 -23.92
CA LEU A 18 -2.40 -17.78 -23.55
C LEU A 18 -2.45 -17.55 -22.03
N ASN A 19 -2.13 -18.56 -21.22
CA ASN A 19 -2.00 -18.41 -19.78
C ASN A 19 -0.91 -17.39 -19.40
N SER A 20 0.26 -17.43 -20.05
CA SER A 20 1.33 -16.45 -19.84
C SER A 20 0.89 -15.03 -20.18
N ALA A 21 0.21 -14.84 -21.32
CA ALA A 21 -0.33 -13.54 -21.73
C ALA A 21 -1.37 -13.01 -20.73
N TYR A 22 -2.26 -13.88 -20.24
CA TYR A 22 -3.25 -13.54 -19.22
C TYR A 22 -2.60 -13.09 -17.91
N LEU A 23 -1.58 -13.82 -17.42
CA LEU A 23 -0.90 -13.51 -16.17
C LEU A 23 -0.26 -12.11 -16.16
N VAL A 24 0.24 -11.67 -17.32
CA VAL A 24 0.83 -10.33 -17.51
C VAL A 24 -0.25 -9.27 -17.71
N ALA A 25 -1.26 -9.53 -18.55
CA ALA A 25 -2.25 -8.53 -18.94
C ALA A 25 -3.24 -8.19 -17.81
N ALA A 26 -3.63 -9.17 -17.00
CA ALA A 26 -4.77 -9.04 -16.10
C ALA A 26 -4.51 -9.57 -14.67
N PRO A 27 -3.47 -9.10 -13.95
CA PRO A 27 -3.34 -9.42 -12.54
C PRO A 27 -4.47 -8.82 -11.73
N SER A 28 -5.03 -9.65 -10.86
CA SER A 28 -6.13 -9.32 -9.96
C SER A 28 -6.06 -10.18 -8.70
N ALA A 29 -6.50 -9.64 -7.57
CA ALA A 29 -6.61 -10.38 -6.31
C ALA A 29 -7.88 -11.25 -6.33
N SER A 30 -7.91 -12.23 -7.23
CA SER A 30 -9.04 -13.14 -7.43
C SER A 30 -8.61 -14.59 -7.36
N ILE A 31 -9.52 -15.46 -6.92
CA ILE A 31 -9.29 -16.92 -6.93
C ILE A 31 -8.94 -17.38 -8.35
N TRP A 32 -9.64 -16.87 -9.37
CA TRP A 32 -9.37 -17.23 -10.76
C TRP A 32 -7.95 -16.88 -11.20
N TYR A 33 -7.44 -15.69 -10.86
CA TYR A 33 -6.07 -15.32 -11.20
C TYR A 33 -5.06 -16.24 -10.54
N TYR A 34 -5.19 -16.51 -9.25
CA TYR A 34 -4.26 -17.39 -8.54
C TYR A 34 -4.35 -18.86 -8.98
N LEU A 35 -5.51 -19.33 -9.43
CA LEU A 35 -5.61 -20.63 -10.13
C LEU A 35 -4.77 -20.65 -11.40
N GLN A 36 -4.76 -19.56 -12.18
CA GLN A 36 -3.92 -19.45 -13.38
C GLN A 36 -2.43 -19.35 -13.05
N VAL A 37 -2.07 -18.70 -11.94
CA VAL A 37 -0.70 -18.66 -11.42
C VAL A 37 -0.21 -20.07 -11.08
N GLY A 38 -1.01 -20.87 -10.38
CA GLY A 38 -0.68 -22.26 -10.07
C GLY A 38 -0.65 -23.17 -11.30
N LEU A 39 -1.54 -22.92 -12.28
CA LEU A 39 -1.60 -23.70 -13.52
C LEU A 39 -0.36 -23.50 -14.41
N HIS A 40 0.22 -22.31 -14.42
CA HIS A 40 1.36 -21.96 -15.27
C HIS A 40 2.57 -22.90 -15.14
N PRO A 41 3.17 -23.10 -13.94
CA PRO A 41 4.30 -24.01 -13.79
C PRO A 41 3.92 -25.47 -14.10
N LEU A 42 2.68 -25.88 -13.78
CA LEU A 42 2.20 -27.23 -14.10
C LEU A 42 2.15 -27.46 -15.61
N LEU A 43 1.59 -26.52 -16.38
CA LEU A 43 1.58 -26.59 -17.85
C LEU A 43 2.99 -26.65 -18.42
N GLY A 44 3.91 -25.82 -17.91
CA GLY A 44 5.32 -25.81 -18.33
C GLY A 44 6.01 -27.16 -18.08
N ILE A 45 5.84 -27.74 -16.89
CA ILE A 45 6.44 -29.03 -16.52
C ILE A 45 5.83 -30.17 -17.36
N ILE A 46 4.51 -30.22 -17.51
CA ILE A 46 3.83 -31.27 -18.29
C ILE A 46 4.30 -31.22 -19.75
N LEU A 47 4.40 -30.04 -20.35
CA LEU A 47 4.91 -29.88 -21.71
C LEU A 47 6.37 -30.32 -21.85
N ALA A 48 7.22 -29.97 -20.87
CA ALA A 48 8.61 -30.39 -20.85
C ALA A 48 8.72 -31.91 -20.81
N LEU A 49 7.98 -32.58 -19.91
CA LEU A 49 7.95 -34.03 -19.79
C LEU A 49 7.41 -34.72 -21.05
N ALA A 50 6.41 -34.14 -21.72
CA ALA A 50 5.87 -34.67 -22.97
C ALA A 50 6.88 -34.62 -24.15
N LEU A 51 7.86 -33.70 -24.09
CA LEU A 51 8.91 -33.55 -25.09
C LEU A 51 10.10 -34.51 -24.89
N VAL A 52 10.32 -35.02 -23.67
CA VAL A 52 11.46 -35.90 -23.32
C VAL A 52 11.51 -37.18 -24.18
N PRO A 53 10.43 -37.99 -24.32
CA PRO A 53 10.48 -39.24 -25.09
C PRO A 53 10.76 -39.05 -26.58
N ARG A 54 10.34 -37.91 -27.15
CA ARG A 54 10.59 -37.57 -28.57
C ARG A 54 12.06 -37.29 -28.85
N ARG A 55 12.78 -36.76 -27.87
CA ARG A 55 14.24 -36.54 -27.96
C ARG A 55 15.01 -37.87 -27.99
N PHE A 56 14.58 -38.85 -27.20
CA PHE A 56 15.19 -40.18 -27.13
C PHE A 56 14.84 -41.08 -28.33
N ARG A 57 13.68 -40.87 -28.97
CA ARG A 57 13.24 -41.63 -30.15
C ARG A 57 13.97 -41.29 -31.45
N ARG A 58 14.97 -40.38 -31.43
CA ARG A 58 15.80 -40.04 -32.60
C ARG A 58 14.97 -39.67 -33.84
N GLU A 59 13.76 -39.13 -33.67
CA GLU A 59 12.99 -38.54 -34.76
C GLU A 59 13.84 -37.40 -35.37
N ARG A 60 14.26 -37.60 -36.61
CA ARG A 60 15.36 -36.88 -37.28
C ARG A 60 15.09 -35.38 -37.45
N THR A 61 16.18 -34.62 -37.32
CA THR A 61 16.42 -33.24 -37.79
C THR A 61 15.53 -32.13 -37.22
N THR A 62 15.75 -31.76 -35.95
CA THR A 62 15.43 -30.40 -35.51
C THR A 62 16.40 -29.44 -36.18
N GLY A 63 15.91 -28.58 -37.08
CA GLY A 63 16.72 -27.52 -37.66
C GLY A 63 17.34 -26.63 -36.57
N PRO A 64 18.44 -25.91 -36.86
CA PRO A 64 19.19 -25.15 -35.85
C PRO A 64 18.30 -24.17 -35.08
N LEU A 65 17.33 -23.55 -35.76
CA LEU A 65 16.36 -22.64 -35.16
C LEU A 65 15.49 -23.30 -34.09
N ALA A 66 15.00 -24.52 -34.35
CA ALA A 66 14.20 -25.28 -33.40
C ALA A 66 15.03 -25.78 -32.22
N ALA A 67 16.27 -26.20 -32.47
CA ALA A 67 17.19 -26.64 -31.42
C ALA A 67 17.52 -25.50 -30.45
N THR A 68 17.82 -24.30 -30.98
CA THR A 68 18.06 -23.11 -30.15
C THR A 68 16.81 -22.70 -29.39
N GLY A 69 15.62 -22.73 -30.02
CA GLY A 69 14.35 -22.43 -29.35
C GLY A 69 14.04 -23.38 -28.19
N LEU A 70 14.23 -24.70 -28.40
CA LEU A 70 14.08 -25.70 -27.33
C LEU A 70 15.12 -25.54 -26.22
N GLY A 71 16.37 -25.21 -26.57
CA GLY A 71 17.43 -24.93 -25.60
C GLY A 71 17.09 -23.72 -24.73
N ALA A 72 16.61 -22.64 -25.34
CA ALA A 72 16.12 -21.45 -24.62
C ALA A 72 14.95 -21.83 -23.69
N LEU A 73 13.94 -22.56 -24.17
CA LEU A 73 12.83 -23.00 -23.30
C LEU A 73 13.29 -23.92 -22.15
N ALA A 74 14.32 -24.75 -22.34
CA ALA A 74 14.88 -25.55 -21.26
C ALA A 74 15.55 -24.68 -20.18
N VAL A 75 16.31 -23.66 -20.59
CA VAL A 75 16.85 -22.66 -19.65
C VAL A 75 15.71 -21.88 -18.98
N GLY A 76 14.69 -21.48 -19.74
CA GLY A 76 13.48 -20.86 -19.23
C GLY A 76 12.79 -21.72 -18.17
N LEU A 77 12.65 -23.03 -18.39
CA LEU A 77 12.10 -23.97 -17.42
C LEU A 77 12.94 -24.02 -16.14
N LEU A 78 14.27 -24.09 -16.23
CA LEU A 78 15.14 -24.09 -15.06
C LEU A 78 15.01 -22.80 -14.25
N LEU A 79 14.97 -21.65 -14.92
CA LEU A 79 14.71 -20.36 -14.27
C LEU A 79 13.30 -20.32 -13.66
N GLY A 80 12.29 -20.86 -14.34
CA GLY A 80 10.92 -20.94 -13.83
C GLY A 80 10.80 -21.82 -12.59
N LEU A 81 11.47 -22.97 -12.56
CA LEU A 81 11.57 -23.82 -11.37
C LEU A 81 12.29 -23.10 -10.22
N THR A 82 13.30 -22.28 -10.54
CA THR A 82 13.98 -21.45 -9.55
C THR A 82 13.03 -20.39 -8.96
N VAL A 83 12.21 -19.74 -9.79
CA VAL A 83 11.15 -18.82 -9.34
C VAL A 83 10.12 -19.56 -8.47
N VAL A 84 9.78 -20.81 -8.76
CA VAL A 84 8.86 -21.60 -7.93
C VAL A 84 9.40 -21.81 -6.51
N VAL A 85 10.72 -21.92 -6.37
CA VAL A 85 11.37 -22.14 -5.07
C VAL A 85 11.63 -20.83 -4.33
N LEU A 86 12.14 -19.81 -5.02
CA LEU A 86 12.55 -18.53 -4.41
C LEU A 86 11.41 -17.50 -4.31
N GLY A 87 10.35 -17.68 -5.10
CA GLY A 87 9.30 -16.69 -5.31
C GLY A 87 9.68 -15.62 -6.35
N ALA A 88 8.65 -14.95 -6.84
CA ALA A 88 8.69 -13.77 -7.70
C ALA A 88 8.76 -12.46 -6.89
N THR A 89 9.45 -12.47 -5.74
CA THR A 89 9.62 -11.29 -4.85
C THR A 89 10.56 -10.25 -5.48
N ARG A 90 10.64 -9.04 -4.91
CA ARG A 90 11.52 -7.98 -5.46
C ARG A 90 12.98 -8.41 -5.50
N GLN A 91 13.44 -9.09 -4.46
CA GLN A 91 14.82 -9.59 -4.33
C GLN A 91 15.22 -10.56 -5.46
N TYR A 92 14.25 -11.32 -5.99
CA TYR A 92 14.47 -12.30 -7.06
C TYR A 92 13.86 -11.88 -8.41
N ALA A 93 13.48 -10.61 -8.57
CA ALA A 93 12.84 -10.10 -9.78
C ALA A 93 13.69 -10.32 -11.04
N VAL A 94 15.03 -10.27 -10.91
CA VAL A 94 15.96 -10.55 -12.01
C VAL A 94 15.79 -11.97 -12.56
N VAL A 95 15.55 -12.97 -11.69
CA VAL A 95 15.34 -14.37 -12.11
C VAL A 95 14.03 -14.50 -12.86
N LEU A 96 12.96 -13.85 -12.39
CA LEU A 96 11.68 -13.80 -13.08
C LEU A 96 11.80 -13.12 -14.46
N HIS A 97 12.47 -11.97 -14.54
CA HIS A 97 12.67 -11.27 -15.82
C HIS A 97 13.51 -12.10 -16.79
N ALA A 98 14.55 -12.78 -16.31
CA ALA A 98 15.33 -13.72 -17.12
C ALA A 98 14.47 -14.89 -17.61
N HIS A 99 13.63 -15.48 -16.74
CA HIS A 99 12.68 -16.53 -17.12
C HIS A 99 11.75 -16.05 -18.26
N ILE A 100 11.15 -14.86 -18.11
CA ILE A 100 10.25 -14.28 -19.12
C ILE A 100 11.00 -14.03 -20.43
N ALA A 101 12.15 -13.36 -20.39
CA ALA A 101 12.92 -13.02 -21.59
C ALA A 101 13.40 -14.27 -22.36
N VAL A 102 13.93 -15.26 -21.65
CA VAL A 102 14.43 -16.50 -22.27
C VAL A 102 13.29 -17.35 -22.81
N SER A 103 12.17 -17.46 -22.07
CA SER A 103 11.00 -18.25 -22.50
C SER A 103 10.29 -17.61 -23.69
N THR A 104 10.15 -16.29 -23.71
CA THR A 104 9.57 -15.56 -24.85
C THR A 104 10.45 -15.68 -26.10
N LEU A 105 11.78 -15.58 -25.96
CA LEU A 105 12.71 -15.83 -27.06
C LEU A 105 12.58 -17.27 -27.59
N GLY A 106 12.57 -18.26 -26.69
CA GLY A 106 12.40 -19.66 -27.05
C GLY A 106 11.09 -19.92 -27.80
N ALA A 107 9.98 -19.36 -27.32
CA ALA A 107 8.69 -19.43 -28.00
C ALA A 107 8.73 -18.76 -29.38
N ALA A 108 9.29 -17.56 -29.50
CA ALA A 108 9.40 -16.84 -30.77
C ALA A 108 10.21 -17.63 -31.82
N LEU A 109 11.32 -18.25 -31.42
CA LEU A 109 12.14 -19.10 -32.30
C LEU A 109 11.38 -20.34 -32.78
N LEU A 110 10.58 -20.97 -31.91
CA LEU A 110 9.74 -22.11 -32.28
C LEU A 110 8.58 -21.70 -33.21
N LEU A 111 7.92 -20.57 -32.95
CA LEU A 111 6.88 -20.03 -33.84
C LEU A 111 7.48 -19.73 -35.23
N ALA A 112 8.66 -19.12 -35.29
CA ALA A 112 9.38 -18.86 -36.54
C ALA A 112 9.81 -20.15 -37.26
N HIS A 113 10.20 -21.18 -36.51
CA HIS A 113 10.51 -22.49 -37.08
C HIS A 113 9.26 -23.11 -37.71
N VAL A 114 8.15 -23.19 -36.98
CA VAL A 114 6.87 -23.71 -37.49
C VAL A 114 6.42 -22.92 -38.72
N TRP A 115 6.54 -21.59 -38.71
CA TRP A 115 6.22 -20.74 -39.86
C TRP A 115 6.99 -21.14 -41.13
N ARG A 116 8.28 -21.47 -40.98
CA ARG A 116 9.19 -21.85 -42.08
C ARG A 116 9.01 -23.29 -42.55
N THR A 117 8.66 -24.21 -41.65
CA THR A 117 8.61 -25.66 -41.94
C THR A 117 7.22 -26.20 -42.21
N THR A 118 6.16 -25.40 -42.00
CA THR A 118 4.79 -25.82 -42.32
C THR A 118 4.63 -26.04 -43.82
N THR A 119 4.38 -27.29 -44.21
CA THR A 119 4.03 -27.72 -45.57
C THR A 119 2.70 -28.49 -45.56
N GLY A 120 2.01 -28.57 -46.70
CA GLY A 120 0.73 -29.27 -46.83
C GLY A 120 -0.23 -28.61 -47.80
N THR A 121 -1.53 -28.86 -47.64
CA THR A 121 -2.57 -28.17 -48.42
C THR A 121 -2.55 -26.67 -48.11
N THR A 122 -2.93 -25.85 -49.10
CA THR A 122 -3.04 -24.39 -48.95
C THR A 122 -3.88 -24.02 -47.73
N GLU A 123 -5.01 -24.69 -47.54
CA GLU A 123 -5.89 -24.51 -46.38
C GLU A 123 -5.14 -24.74 -45.06
N ARG A 124 -4.44 -25.87 -44.90
CA ARG A 124 -3.67 -26.18 -43.69
C ARG A 124 -2.58 -25.15 -43.41
N ILE A 125 -1.87 -24.70 -44.44
CA ILE A 125 -0.82 -23.67 -44.31
C ILE A 125 -1.43 -22.37 -43.79
N TRP A 126 -2.56 -21.93 -44.35
CA TRP A 126 -3.24 -20.71 -43.91
C TRP A 126 -3.78 -20.83 -42.49
N THR A 127 -4.38 -21.97 -42.11
CA THR A 127 -4.87 -22.18 -40.73
C THR A 127 -3.73 -22.06 -39.71
N VAL A 128 -2.58 -22.71 -39.96
CA VAL A 128 -1.42 -22.63 -39.05
C VAL A 128 -0.87 -21.21 -39.01
N ARG A 129 -0.69 -20.56 -40.16
CA ARG A 129 -0.17 -19.18 -40.23
C ARG A 129 -1.09 -18.18 -39.53
N ALA A 130 -2.40 -18.28 -39.71
CA ALA A 130 -3.37 -17.46 -39.01
C ALA A 130 -3.28 -17.64 -37.49
N GLY A 131 -3.15 -18.89 -37.01
CA GLY A 131 -2.92 -19.18 -35.59
C GLY A 131 -1.63 -18.58 -35.05
N LEU A 132 -0.52 -18.68 -35.78
CA LEU A 132 0.76 -18.07 -35.40
C LEU A 132 0.66 -16.54 -35.34
N ILE A 133 0.00 -15.92 -36.33
CA ILE A 133 -0.25 -14.46 -36.33
C ILE A 133 -1.07 -14.07 -35.11
N ALA A 134 -2.14 -14.81 -34.80
CA ALA A 134 -2.97 -14.54 -33.62
C ALA A 134 -2.15 -14.61 -32.31
N LEU A 135 -1.23 -15.58 -32.18
CA LEU A 135 -0.33 -15.66 -31.02
C LEU A 135 0.64 -14.48 -30.94
N VAL A 136 1.22 -14.05 -32.07
CA VAL A 136 2.10 -12.88 -32.11
C VAL A 136 1.32 -11.61 -31.76
N VAL A 137 0.12 -11.43 -32.31
CA VAL A 137 -0.76 -10.29 -32.00
C VAL A 137 -1.13 -10.29 -30.52
N ALA A 138 -1.48 -11.43 -29.93
CA ALA A 138 -1.75 -11.54 -28.50
C ALA A 138 -0.51 -11.17 -27.66
N GLY A 139 0.67 -11.64 -28.06
CA GLY A 139 1.94 -11.30 -27.41
C GLY A 139 2.26 -9.80 -27.45
N VAL A 140 2.01 -9.13 -28.58
CA VAL A 140 2.20 -7.67 -28.74
C VAL A 140 1.13 -6.86 -28.02
N ALA A 141 -0.12 -7.32 -28.02
CA ALA A 141 -1.23 -6.65 -27.34
C ALA A 141 -1.09 -6.71 -25.81
N THR A 142 -0.48 -7.76 -25.26
CA THR A 142 -0.30 -7.97 -23.82
C THR A 142 0.35 -6.79 -23.08
N PRO A 143 1.54 -6.29 -23.46
CA PRO A 143 2.14 -5.12 -22.81
C PRO A 143 1.31 -3.84 -23.01
N MET A 144 0.60 -3.69 -24.13
CA MET A 144 -0.29 -2.53 -24.36
C MET A 144 -1.49 -2.55 -23.42
N LEU A 145 -2.11 -3.71 -23.22
CA LEU A 145 -3.21 -3.90 -22.27
C LEU A 145 -2.73 -3.65 -20.84
N ARG A 146 -1.54 -4.16 -20.48
CA ARG A 146 -0.93 -3.91 -19.18
C ARG A 146 -0.68 -2.42 -18.95
N ALA A 147 -0.10 -1.72 -19.93
CA ALA A 147 0.18 -0.29 -19.83
C ALA A 147 -1.11 0.55 -19.70
N LYS A 148 -2.14 0.21 -20.48
CA LYS A 148 -3.47 0.84 -20.37
C LYS A 148 -4.05 0.66 -18.97
N ARG A 149 -4.06 -0.57 -18.45
CA ARG A 149 -4.54 -0.89 -17.11
C ARG A 149 -3.76 -0.12 -16.04
N ASP A 150 -2.44 -0.04 -16.16
CA ASP A 150 -1.60 0.68 -15.19
C ASP A 150 -1.88 2.19 -15.23
N ALA A 151 -2.16 2.77 -16.40
CA ALA A 151 -2.58 4.17 -16.51
C ALA A 151 -3.97 4.41 -15.91
N GLU A 152 -4.94 3.53 -16.18
CA GLU A 152 -6.29 3.59 -15.58
C GLU A 152 -6.22 3.44 -14.05
N TRP A 153 -5.37 2.53 -13.56
CA TRP A 153 -5.13 2.33 -12.13
C TRP A 153 -4.51 3.56 -11.48
N GLN A 154 -3.50 4.17 -12.11
CA GLN A 154 -2.90 5.42 -11.63
C GLN A 154 -3.92 6.56 -11.55
N GLN A 155 -4.77 6.70 -12.58
CA GLN A 155 -5.80 7.73 -12.61
C GLN A 155 -6.89 7.50 -11.55
N ALA A 156 -7.31 6.25 -11.34
CA ALA A 156 -8.37 5.90 -10.40
C ALA A 156 -8.02 6.22 -8.92
N TYR A 157 -6.73 6.28 -8.58
CA TYR A 157 -6.24 6.52 -7.23
C TYR A 157 -5.53 7.88 -7.08
N ARG A 158 -5.87 8.84 -7.94
CA ARG A 158 -5.43 10.23 -7.77
C ARG A 158 -6.23 10.90 -6.65
N ILE A 159 -5.54 11.66 -5.79
CA ILE A 159 -6.17 12.49 -4.77
C ILE A 159 -6.48 13.85 -5.42
N GLU A 160 -7.73 14.24 -5.43
CA GLU A 160 -8.19 15.49 -6.03
C GLU A 160 -9.04 16.28 -5.05
N ASN A 161 -8.57 17.48 -4.69
CA ASN A 161 -9.33 18.35 -3.82
C ASN A 161 -10.61 18.85 -4.51
N PRO A 162 -11.72 18.98 -3.78
CA PRO A 162 -12.91 19.60 -4.30
C PRO A 162 -12.64 21.06 -4.69
N THR A 163 -13.35 21.55 -5.71
CA THR A 163 -13.19 22.94 -6.20
C THR A 163 -13.62 24.00 -5.19
N ARG A 164 -14.43 23.61 -4.20
CA ARG A 164 -14.84 24.44 -3.08
C ARG A 164 -14.71 23.62 -1.79
N PRO A 165 -14.17 24.20 -0.70
CA PRO A 165 -14.20 23.52 0.58
C PRO A 165 -15.65 23.41 1.08
N PRO A 166 -15.97 22.37 1.85
CA PRO A 166 -17.26 22.24 2.51
C PRO A 166 -17.49 23.41 3.46
N ALA A 167 -18.74 23.85 3.60
CA ALA A 167 -19.07 25.01 4.43
C ALA A 167 -19.11 24.67 5.94
N SER A 168 -19.22 23.38 6.27
CA SER A 168 -19.19 22.86 7.64
C SER A 168 -18.80 21.38 7.66
N MET A 169 -18.41 20.85 8.82
CA MET A 169 -18.11 19.41 9.00
C MET A 169 -19.27 18.48 8.61
N ALA A 170 -20.50 19.00 8.53
CA ALA A 170 -21.66 18.28 8.08
C ALA A 170 -21.62 17.81 6.62
N GLU A 171 -20.88 18.56 5.80
CA GLU A 171 -20.78 18.39 4.34
C GLU A 171 -19.51 17.63 3.95
N GLU A 172 -18.69 17.25 4.93
CA GLU A 172 -17.43 16.52 4.73
C GLU A 172 -17.66 15.01 4.64
N GLY A 173 -16.81 14.31 3.87
CA GLY A 173 -16.87 12.87 3.72
C GLY A 173 -18.25 12.35 3.31
N ALA A 174 -18.75 11.35 4.03
CA ALA A 174 -20.09 10.79 3.80
C ALA A 174 -21.24 11.60 4.44
N GLY A 175 -20.93 12.77 5.04
CA GLY A 175 -21.89 13.69 5.66
C GLY A 175 -22.46 13.22 7.00
N GLN A 176 -23.33 14.04 7.60
CA GLN A 176 -23.88 13.80 8.96
C GLN A 176 -24.68 12.49 9.11
N ALA A 177 -25.22 11.94 8.02
CA ALA A 177 -25.98 10.70 8.05
C ALA A 177 -25.09 9.45 8.15
N SER A 178 -23.78 9.61 7.97
CA SER A 178 -22.81 8.53 8.15
C SER A 178 -22.85 8.00 9.59
N PRO A 179 -22.79 6.66 9.80
CA PRO A 179 -22.65 6.10 11.14
C PRO A 179 -21.35 6.56 11.84
N PHE A 180 -20.39 7.03 11.04
CA PHE A 180 -19.07 7.50 11.47
C PHE A 180 -19.01 9.00 11.77
N ALA A 181 -20.09 9.76 11.51
CA ALA A 181 -20.12 11.18 11.79
C ALA A 181 -19.86 11.47 13.30
N PRO A 182 -19.12 12.55 13.64
CA PRO A 182 -18.64 13.62 12.76
C PRO A 182 -17.24 13.39 12.15
N SER A 183 -16.69 12.18 12.19
CA SER A 183 -15.51 11.85 11.36
C SER A 183 -15.90 11.75 9.89
N SER A 184 -15.01 12.18 9.00
CA SER A 184 -15.20 12.07 7.55
C SER A 184 -14.88 10.68 7.00
N ALA A 185 -14.35 9.78 7.85
CA ALA A 185 -13.98 8.43 7.46
C ALA A 185 -15.22 7.57 7.12
N THR A 186 -15.06 6.67 6.14
CA THR A 186 -16.12 5.75 5.75
C THR A 186 -15.56 4.41 5.27
N THR A 187 -16.45 3.48 4.95
CA THR A 187 -16.13 2.15 4.43
C THR A 187 -16.72 1.99 3.04
N ASN A 188 -16.21 1.03 2.27
CA ASN A 188 -16.78 0.65 0.97
C ASN A 188 -18.23 0.12 1.07
N THR A 189 -18.68 -0.31 2.27
CA THR A 189 -20.06 -0.76 2.51
C THR A 189 -21.00 0.38 2.93
N GLY A 190 -20.46 1.56 3.26
CA GLY A 190 -21.20 2.66 3.88
C GLY A 190 -21.66 2.38 5.33
N GLY A 191 -21.27 1.24 5.89
CA GLY A 191 -21.65 0.79 7.22
C GLY A 191 -20.49 0.14 7.96
N THR A 192 -20.79 -0.58 9.04
CA THR A 192 -19.75 -1.23 9.83
C THR A 192 -19.11 -2.40 9.10
N ILE A 193 -17.88 -2.73 9.47
CA ILE A 193 -17.13 -3.88 8.99
C ILE A 193 -16.61 -4.73 10.16
N PRO A 194 -16.32 -6.03 9.95
CA PRO A 194 -15.86 -6.92 11.01
C PRO A 194 -14.59 -6.43 11.72
N ALA A 195 -14.52 -6.70 13.03
CA ALA A 195 -13.44 -6.24 13.89
C ALA A 195 -12.10 -6.94 13.62
N ASP A 196 -12.16 -8.24 13.35
CA ASP A 196 -11.04 -9.12 13.05
C ASP A 196 -10.19 -8.64 11.87
N PHE A 197 -10.80 -7.90 10.94
CA PHE A 197 -10.10 -7.20 9.86
C PHE A 197 -8.93 -6.32 10.34
N PHE A 198 -9.04 -5.75 11.54
CA PHE A 198 -8.02 -4.90 12.14
C PHE A 198 -7.13 -5.61 13.17
N LEU A 199 -7.49 -6.83 13.57
CA LEU A 199 -6.79 -7.58 14.62
C LEU A 199 -5.69 -8.51 14.07
N THR A 200 -5.49 -8.53 12.76
CA THR A 200 -4.67 -9.53 12.06
C THR A 200 -3.31 -8.98 11.61
N SER A 201 -2.79 -7.88 12.18
CA SER A 201 -1.47 -7.33 11.82
C SER A 201 -0.33 -8.35 11.90
N GLU A 202 -0.36 -9.27 12.87
CA GLU A 202 0.65 -10.34 13.00
C GLU A 202 0.69 -11.27 11.78
N SER A 203 -0.43 -11.42 11.06
CA SER A 203 -0.48 -12.19 9.82
C SER A 203 0.43 -11.59 8.72
N CYS A 204 0.56 -10.25 8.69
CA CYS A 204 1.48 -9.55 7.80
C CYS A 204 2.93 -9.84 8.18
N GLY A 205 3.23 -9.95 9.48
CA GLY A 205 4.55 -10.23 10.03
C GLY A 205 5.11 -11.61 9.68
N ARG A 206 4.31 -12.51 9.10
CA ARG A 206 4.82 -13.79 8.55
C ARG A 206 5.78 -13.58 7.38
N CYS A 207 5.48 -12.60 6.52
CA CYS A 207 6.34 -12.22 5.40
C CYS A 207 7.11 -10.93 5.69
N HIS A 208 6.49 -9.99 6.41
CA HIS A 208 6.99 -8.65 6.65
C HIS A 208 7.45 -8.42 8.09
N ARG A 209 8.35 -9.30 8.58
CA ARG A 209 8.73 -9.36 10.00
C ARG A 209 9.34 -8.05 10.50
N ASP A 210 10.34 -7.52 9.80
CA ASP A 210 11.02 -6.29 10.20
C ASP A 210 10.06 -5.09 10.23
N ILE A 211 9.17 -4.99 9.23
CA ILE A 211 8.15 -3.93 9.17
C ILE A 211 7.16 -4.06 10.32
N TYR A 212 6.70 -5.28 10.60
CA TYR A 212 5.77 -5.55 11.70
C TYR A 212 6.39 -5.16 13.05
N ASP A 213 7.62 -5.57 13.33
CA ASP A 213 8.30 -5.28 14.60
C ASP A 213 8.51 -3.76 14.76
N GLN A 214 8.86 -3.05 13.67
CA GLN A 214 8.97 -1.59 13.66
C GLN A 214 7.62 -0.89 13.92
N TRP A 215 6.55 -1.34 13.26
CA TRP A 215 5.20 -0.81 13.45
C TRP A 215 4.71 -1.05 14.88
N ASN A 216 4.95 -2.24 15.43
CA ASN A 216 4.51 -2.62 16.78
C ASN A 216 5.13 -1.72 17.87
N SER A 217 6.31 -1.13 17.62
CA SER A 217 6.93 -0.12 18.48
C SER A 217 6.41 1.31 18.27
N SER A 218 5.66 1.57 17.20
CA SER A 218 5.35 2.91 16.72
C SER A 218 4.18 3.58 17.43
N ALA A 219 4.12 4.91 17.37
CA ALA A 219 2.97 5.68 17.86
C ALA A 219 1.67 5.37 17.12
N HIS A 220 1.72 4.83 15.89
CA HIS A 220 0.53 4.36 15.18
C HIS A 220 -0.03 3.07 15.78
N HIS A 221 0.82 2.12 16.19
CA HIS A 221 0.36 0.98 16.97
C HIS A 221 -0.22 1.44 18.31
N PHE A 222 0.42 2.40 18.98
CA PHE A 222 -0.05 2.99 20.23
C PHE A 222 -1.00 4.19 20.03
N SER A 223 -1.85 4.16 19.00
CA SER A 223 -2.77 5.27 18.70
C SER A 223 -4.06 5.23 19.53
N SER A 224 -4.41 4.08 20.10
CA SER A 224 -5.73 3.83 20.70
C SER A 224 -5.62 3.67 22.23
N PHE A 225 -6.41 2.80 22.85
CA PHE A 225 -6.49 2.67 24.32
C PHE A 225 -5.30 1.91 24.95
N ASN A 226 -4.38 1.41 24.11
CA ASN A 226 -3.05 0.98 24.50
C ASN A 226 -2.09 2.15 24.80
N ASN A 227 -2.56 3.39 24.66
CA ASN A 227 -1.85 4.61 25.04
C ASN A 227 -2.60 5.35 26.15
N GLN A 228 -1.97 5.43 27.33
CA GLN A 228 -2.60 6.00 28.52
C GLN A 228 -3.04 7.47 28.38
N TRP A 229 -2.32 8.28 27.61
CA TRP A 229 -2.64 9.71 27.43
C TRP A 229 -3.83 9.88 26.49
N TYR A 230 -3.84 9.14 25.38
CA TYR A 230 -4.97 9.11 24.46
C TYR A 230 -6.22 8.58 25.15
N ARG A 231 -6.10 7.40 25.77
CA ARG A 231 -7.16 6.77 26.58
C ARG A 231 -7.79 7.77 27.53
N ARG A 232 -6.97 8.43 28.37
CA ARG A 232 -7.51 9.35 29.37
C ARG A 232 -8.23 10.56 28.76
N SER A 233 -7.74 11.05 27.62
CA SER A 233 -8.36 12.15 26.89
C SER A 233 -9.74 11.77 26.36
N ILE A 234 -9.88 10.58 25.78
CA ILE A 234 -11.17 10.08 25.26
C ILE A 234 -12.13 9.73 26.38
N GLU A 235 -11.66 9.09 27.45
CA GLU A 235 -12.49 8.85 28.65
C GLU A 235 -13.10 10.15 29.18
N TYR A 236 -12.28 11.21 29.31
CA TYR A 236 -12.76 12.51 29.76
C TYR A 236 -13.72 13.15 28.74
N MET A 237 -13.38 13.12 27.45
CA MET A 237 -14.24 13.67 26.41
C MET A 237 -15.62 12.99 26.41
N GLN A 238 -15.66 11.66 26.49
CA GLN A 238 -16.92 10.92 26.50
C GLN A 238 -17.74 11.15 27.78
N ASP A 239 -17.09 11.36 28.93
CA ASP A 239 -17.78 11.75 30.17
C ASP A 239 -18.48 13.11 30.06
N VAL A 240 -17.89 14.06 29.32
CA VAL A 240 -18.37 15.45 29.26
C VAL A 240 -19.34 15.67 28.10
N VAL A 241 -19.03 15.12 26.91
CA VAL A 241 -19.77 15.41 25.67
C VAL A 241 -20.31 14.15 24.97
N GLY A 242 -20.11 12.96 25.54
CA GLY A 242 -20.62 11.70 25.01
C GLY A 242 -19.77 11.09 23.88
N THR A 243 -20.21 9.94 23.39
CA THR A 243 -19.49 9.14 22.39
C THR A 243 -19.51 9.76 21.00
N THR A 244 -20.62 10.38 20.60
CA THR A 244 -20.78 10.93 19.23
C THR A 244 -19.71 11.97 18.87
N PRO A 245 -19.47 13.05 19.64
CA PRO A 245 -18.40 14.00 19.29
C PRO A 245 -17.01 13.35 19.25
N SER A 246 -16.76 12.36 20.11
CA SER A 246 -15.46 11.67 20.18
C SER A 246 -15.16 10.77 18.98
N LYS A 247 -16.15 10.44 18.14
CA LYS A 247 -15.95 9.70 16.88
C LYS A 247 -15.02 10.44 15.91
N TRP A 248 -14.94 11.76 16.02
CA TRP A 248 -13.94 12.59 15.33
C TRP A 248 -12.51 12.09 15.59
N CYS A 249 -12.18 11.79 16.84
CA CYS A 249 -10.89 11.22 17.22
C CYS A 249 -10.72 9.80 16.67
N ALA A 250 -11.79 9.00 16.77
CA ALA A 250 -11.79 7.58 16.43
C ALA A 250 -11.47 7.30 14.96
N GLY A 251 -11.88 8.21 14.05
CA GLY A 251 -11.55 8.14 12.63
C GLY A 251 -10.06 8.11 12.31
N CYS A 252 -9.22 8.65 13.20
CA CYS A 252 -7.76 8.68 13.02
C CYS A 252 -7.02 7.78 14.01
N HIS A 253 -7.66 7.29 15.07
CA HIS A 253 -6.98 6.61 16.18
C HIS A 253 -7.44 5.17 16.45
N ASP A 254 -8.72 4.86 16.23
CA ASP A 254 -9.40 3.73 16.88
C ASP A 254 -10.09 2.78 15.90
N HIS A 255 -9.51 2.55 14.72
CA HIS A 255 -10.19 1.88 13.59
C HIS A 255 -10.87 0.56 13.96
N ALA A 256 -10.22 -0.27 14.78
CA ALA A 256 -10.74 -1.57 15.19
C ALA A 256 -12.02 -1.51 16.06
N VAL A 257 -12.22 -0.45 16.86
CA VAL A 257 -13.48 -0.23 17.61
C VAL A 257 -14.42 0.74 16.91
N PHE A 258 -13.90 1.55 16.00
CA PHE A 258 -14.67 2.56 15.27
C PHE A 258 -15.48 1.93 14.14
N PHE A 259 -14.80 1.22 13.23
CA PHE A 259 -15.45 0.71 12.02
C PHE A 259 -16.35 -0.50 12.27
N ASN A 260 -16.23 -1.18 13.40
CA ASN A 260 -17.16 -2.25 13.78
C ASN A 260 -18.37 -1.75 14.59
N GLY A 261 -18.47 -0.44 14.86
CA GLY A 261 -19.57 0.18 15.60
C GLY A 261 -19.48 0.05 17.12
N ARG A 262 -18.40 -0.50 17.68
CA ARG A 262 -18.24 -0.62 19.13
C ARG A 262 -18.10 0.74 19.81
N PHE A 263 -17.59 1.74 19.11
CA PHE A 263 -17.38 3.11 19.59
C PHE A 263 -18.68 3.87 19.92
N GLU A 264 -19.86 3.33 19.56
CA GLU A 264 -21.15 3.86 20.02
C GLU A 264 -21.31 3.79 21.54
N ARG A 265 -20.66 2.81 22.17
CA ARG A 265 -20.69 2.60 23.62
C ARG A 265 -19.51 3.28 24.30
N PRO A 266 -19.66 3.77 25.55
CA PRO A 266 -18.57 4.38 26.30
C PRO A 266 -17.32 3.49 26.34
N MET A 267 -16.17 4.07 26.02
CA MET A 267 -14.93 3.30 25.90
C MET A 267 -14.42 2.79 27.24
N ARG A 268 -14.74 3.46 28.35
CA ARG A 268 -14.45 3.00 29.72
C ARG A 268 -14.95 1.57 30.00
N GLU A 269 -16.02 1.15 29.34
CA GLU A 269 -16.63 -0.17 29.55
C GLU A 269 -15.97 -1.27 28.71
N GLN A 270 -15.07 -0.92 27.78
CA GLN A 270 -14.53 -1.85 26.80
C GLN A 270 -13.05 -1.63 26.43
N ILE A 271 -12.33 -0.85 27.25
CA ILE A 271 -10.89 -0.55 27.06
C ILE A 271 -10.00 -1.80 26.98
N ASP A 272 -10.34 -2.87 27.68
CA ASP A 272 -9.48 -4.07 27.78
C ASP A 272 -9.70 -5.05 26.63
N THR A 273 -10.52 -4.69 25.64
CA THR A 273 -10.79 -5.56 24.50
C THR A 273 -9.69 -5.49 23.45
N PRO A 274 -9.43 -6.57 22.69
CA PRO A 274 -8.38 -6.58 21.67
C PRO A 274 -8.49 -5.42 20.67
N GLU A 275 -9.72 -5.06 20.29
CA GLU A 275 -9.99 -3.95 19.38
C GLU A 275 -9.56 -2.60 19.94
N ALA A 276 -9.79 -2.36 21.24
CA ALA A 276 -9.37 -1.13 21.89
C ALA A 276 -7.85 -1.05 22.04
N GLN A 277 -7.16 -2.20 21.99
CA GLN A 277 -5.71 -2.30 22.12
C GLN A 277 -4.98 -2.40 20.76
N ALA A 278 -5.70 -2.46 19.64
CA ALA A 278 -5.13 -2.71 18.32
C ALA A 278 -4.37 -1.51 17.73
N GLY A 279 -4.77 -0.28 18.10
CA GLY A 279 -4.30 0.95 17.46
C GLY A 279 -4.67 1.03 15.97
N LEU A 280 -3.82 1.71 15.20
CA LEU A 280 -3.86 1.66 13.74
C LEU A 280 -3.10 0.43 13.27
N SER A 281 -3.83 -0.56 12.75
CA SER A 281 -3.28 -1.81 12.21
C SER A 281 -2.59 -1.60 10.85
N CYS A 282 -1.96 -2.64 10.31
CA CYS A 282 -1.49 -2.61 8.92
C CYS A 282 -2.61 -2.23 7.95
N THR A 283 -3.80 -2.80 8.16
CA THR A 283 -5.00 -2.56 7.34
C THR A 283 -5.59 -1.17 7.54
N SER A 284 -5.36 -0.49 8.68
CA SER A 284 -5.77 0.90 8.89
C SER A 284 -5.19 1.87 7.86
N CYS A 285 -3.98 1.62 7.35
CA CYS A 285 -3.38 2.40 6.27
C CYS A 285 -3.54 1.70 4.92
N HIS A 286 -3.19 0.41 4.84
CA HIS A 286 -3.09 -0.31 3.57
C HIS A 286 -4.42 -0.76 2.97
N ALA A 287 -5.52 -0.66 3.71
CA ALA A 287 -6.87 -0.89 3.18
C ALA A 287 -7.60 0.40 2.78
N ILE A 288 -6.95 1.57 2.92
CA ILE A 288 -7.49 2.81 2.36
C ILE A 288 -7.43 2.72 0.84
N VAL A 289 -8.58 2.94 0.20
CA VAL A 289 -8.73 2.88 -1.27
C VAL A 289 -9.08 4.21 -1.90
N HIS A 290 -9.50 5.18 -1.10
CA HIS A 290 -9.79 6.52 -1.57
C HIS A 290 -9.49 7.53 -0.45
N VAL A 291 -8.92 8.67 -0.82
CA VAL A 291 -8.70 9.84 0.03
C VAL A 291 -9.50 10.97 -0.61
N GLY A 292 -10.46 11.53 0.12
CA GLY A 292 -11.38 12.51 -0.44
C GLY A 292 -10.69 13.85 -0.73
N SER A 293 -9.82 14.30 0.17
CA SER A 293 -9.08 15.54 -0.01
C SER A 293 -7.90 15.69 0.96
N THR A 294 -7.10 16.73 0.72
CA THR A 294 -6.05 17.22 1.63
C THR A 294 -6.61 18.18 2.69
N MET A 295 -7.93 18.22 2.91
CA MET A 295 -8.54 19.02 3.98
C MET A 295 -8.45 18.31 5.33
N GLY A 296 -8.21 17.00 5.32
CA GLY A 296 -7.92 16.19 6.50
C GLY A 296 -9.16 15.49 7.06
N GLN A 297 -9.34 15.53 8.38
CA GLN A 297 -10.56 15.02 9.06
C GLN A 297 -10.82 13.52 8.98
N GLY A 298 -9.79 12.74 8.65
CA GLY A 298 -9.94 11.32 8.35
C GLY A 298 -10.76 11.07 7.09
N GLU A 299 -10.78 11.99 6.12
CA GLU A 299 -11.56 11.83 4.89
C GLU A 299 -10.96 10.76 3.96
N PHE A 300 -11.26 9.50 4.26
CA PHE A 300 -10.85 8.34 3.49
C PHE A 300 -11.93 7.24 3.46
N VAL A 301 -11.79 6.33 2.51
CA VAL A 301 -12.60 5.10 2.39
C VAL A 301 -11.72 3.89 2.68
N ILE A 302 -12.08 3.09 3.68
CA ILE A 302 -11.48 1.77 3.92
C ILE A 302 -12.28 0.69 3.17
N GLU A 303 -11.57 -0.19 2.48
CA GLU A 303 -12.14 -1.36 1.83
C GLU A 303 -12.02 -2.59 2.72
N TYR A 304 -13.15 -3.24 3.03
CA TYR A 304 -13.15 -4.62 3.52
C TYR A 304 -13.05 -5.59 2.32
N PRO A 305 -11.92 -6.29 2.13
CA PRO A 305 -11.65 -7.01 0.90
C PRO A 305 -12.38 -8.36 0.84
N PRO A 306 -12.85 -8.81 -0.36
CA PRO A 306 -13.63 -10.04 -0.50
C PRO A 306 -12.93 -11.34 -0.08
N LEU A 307 -11.60 -11.36 -0.03
CA LEU A 307 -10.79 -12.55 0.29
C LEU A 307 -10.17 -12.49 1.69
N HIS A 308 -10.65 -11.60 2.56
CA HIS A 308 -10.10 -11.43 3.92
C HIS A 308 -10.00 -12.76 4.67
N ASP A 309 -11.10 -13.48 4.80
CA ASP A 309 -11.19 -14.73 5.57
C ASP A 309 -10.23 -15.81 5.06
N LEU A 310 -9.99 -15.86 3.74
CA LEU A 310 -9.03 -16.79 3.14
C LEU A 310 -7.58 -16.37 3.46
N SER A 311 -7.28 -15.08 3.41
CA SER A 311 -5.94 -14.53 3.66
C SER A 311 -5.52 -14.58 5.13
N ALA A 312 -6.50 -14.48 6.04
CA ALA A 312 -6.31 -14.50 7.48
C ALA A 312 -6.58 -15.88 8.11
N SER A 313 -6.85 -16.92 7.29
CA SER A 313 -7.20 -18.25 7.78
C SER A 313 -6.11 -18.86 8.65
N ASP A 314 -6.48 -19.53 9.75
CA ASP A 314 -5.54 -20.27 10.59
C ASP A 314 -5.24 -21.69 10.11
N ASN A 315 -5.90 -22.15 9.05
CA ASN A 315 -5.66 -23.50 8.52
C ASN A 315 -4.26 -23.58 7.89
N PRO A 316 -3.35 -24.47 8.36
CA PRO A 316 -1.97 -24.51 7.88
C PRO A 316 -1.86 -24.83 6.38
N ILE A 317 -2.80 -25.59 5.81
CA ILE A 317 -2.82 -25.91 4.38
C ILE A 317 -3.21 -24.67 3.57
N LEU A 318 -4.26 -23.96 3.99
CA LEU A 318 -4.70 -22.73 3.32
C LEU A 318 -3.64 -21.64 3.42
N ARG A 319 -3.01 -21.47 4.60
CA ARG A 319 -1.88 -20.54 4.79
C ARG A 319 -0.70 -20.88 3.88
N GLY A 320 -0.28 -22.15 3.85
CA GLY A 320 0.83 -22.57 2.99
C GLY A 320 0.54 -22.36 1.50
N ALA A 321 -0.69 -22.65 1.05
CA ALA A 321 -1.12 -22.39 -0.32
C ALA A 321 -1.18 -20.89 -0.64
N HIS A 322 -1.72 -20.09 0.27
CA HIS A 322 -1.77 -18.63 0.18
C HIS A 322 -0.36 -18.03 0.05
N ASP A 323 0.54 -18.37 0.96
CA ASP A 323 1.89 -17.82 1.01
C ASP A 323 2.69 -18.24 -0.24
N LEU A 324 2.55 -19.49 -0.71
CA LEU A 324 3.15 -19.92 -1.98
C LEU A 324 2.61 -19.13 -3.17
N LEU A 325 1.29 -19.01 -3.31
CA LEU A 325 0.67 -18.35 -4.46
C LEU A 325 0.98 -16.84 -4.50
N ILE A 326 1.02 -16.18 -3.35
CA ILE A 326 1.45 -14.79 -3.24
C ILE A 326 2.93 -14.66 -3.61
N ASN A 327 3.80 -15.56 -3.13
CA ASN A 327 5.20 -15.52 -3.50
C ASN A 327 5.40 -15.76 -5.00
N LEU A 328 4.62 -16.62 -5.65
CA LEU A 328 4.68 -16.85 -7.10
C LEU A 328 4.19 -15.65 -7.92
N ALA A 329 3.25 -14.88 -7.40
CA ALA A 329 2.70 -13.70 -8.06
C ALA A 329 2.33 -12.61 -7.04
N PRO A 330 3.30 -11.82 -6.54
CA PRO A 330 3.05 -10.82 -5.49
C PRO A 330 2.39 -9.55 -6.03
N GLY A 331 2.26 -9.41 -7.35
CA GLY A 331 1.69 -8.23 -8.02
C GLY A 331 0.29 -7.86 -7.50
N PRO A 332 -0.70 -8.76 -7.56
CA PRO A 332 -2.03 -8.51 -7.01
C PRO A 332 -2.02 -8.16 -5.52
N HIS A 333 -1.26 -8.88 -4.69
CA HIS A 333 -1.12 -8.58 -3.26
C HIS A 333 -0.63 -7.13 -3.04
N ARG A 334 0.44 -6.75 -3.76
CA ARG A 334 0.98 -5.39 -3.72
C ARG A 334 -0.03 -4.33 -4.18
N GLU A 335 -0.78 -4.59 -5.25
CA GLU A 335 -1.77 -3.63 -5.78
C GLU A 335 -3.02 -3.51 -4.88
N THR A 336 -3.34 -4.56 -4.12
CA THR A 336 -4.38 -4.52 -3.08
C THR A 336 -3.97 -3.61 -1.93
N PHE A 337 -2.73 -3.69 -1.43
CA PHE A 337 -2.31 -2.98 -0.21
C PHE A 337 -1.52 -1.69 -0.45
N LEU A 338 -1.02 -1.44 -1.67
CA LEU A 338 -0.23 -0.24 -2.00
C LEU A 338 -0.81 0.44 -3.23
N LYS A 339 -1.77 1.33 -2.99
CA LYS A 339 -2.32 2.25 -4.00
C LYS A 339 -1.26 3.29 -4.41
N PRO A 340 -1.35 3.87 -5.62
CA PRO A 340 -0.43 4.91 -6.11
C PRO A 340 -0.17 6.04 -5.11
N PHE A 341 -1.23 6.56 -4.47
CA PHE A 341 -1.08 7.67 -3.53
C PHE A 341 -0.16 7.37 -2.33
N HIS A 342 0.03 6.11 -1.93
CA HIS A 342 0.96 5.76 -0.86
C HIS A 342 2.42 6.09 -1.22
N ARG A 343 2.76 6.11 -2.52
CA ARG A 343 4.11 6.42 -3.01
C ARG A 343 4.19 7.81 -3.60
N ASP A 344 3.24 8.13 -4.47
CA ASP A 344 3.33 9.28 -5.37
C ASP A 344 2.70 10.55 -4.77
N GLN A 345 1.80 10.39 -3.78
CA GLN A 345 1.03 11.46 -3.13
C GLN A 345 1.05 11.26 -1.59
N GLY A 346 2.21 10.86 -1.07
CA GLY A 346 2.37 10.48 0.34
C GLY A 346 1.96 11.57 1.33
N PRO A 347 2.37 12.84 1.15
CA PRO A 347 1.92 13.93 2.02
C PRO A 347 0.40 14.13 2.02
N GLU A 348 -0.24 14.06 0.86
CA GLU A 348 -1.69 14.16 0.71
C GLU A 348 -2.41 12.99 1.39
N PHE A 349 -1.87 11.77 1.28
CA PHE A 349 -2.36 10.62 2.02
C PHE A 349 -2.24 10.82 3.53
N CYS A 350 -1.07 11.25 4.03
CA CYS A 350 -0.85 11.52 5.45
C CYS A 350 -1.76 12.63 5.98
N ALA A 351 -2.09 13.63 5.15
CA ALA A 351 -2.94 14.76 5.53
C ALA A 351 -4.32 14.35 6.05
N THR A 352 -4.83 13.18 5.63
CA THR A 352 -6.10 12.63 6.13
C THR A 352 -6.17 12.64 7.64
N CYS A 353 -5.14 12.13 8.32
CA CYS A 353 -5.04 12.13 9.78
C CYS A 353 -4.17 13.27 10.31
N HIS A 354 -3.23 13.78 9.50
CA HIS A 354 -2.25 14.80 9.93
C HIS A 354 -2.68 16.26 9.69
N LYS A 355 -3.97 16.47 9.44
CA LYS A 355 -4.58 17.78 9.34
C LYS A 355 -6.00 17.67 9.86
N VAL A 356 -6.34 18.49 10.85
CA VAL A 356 -7.66 18.47 11.45
C VAL A 356 -8.12 19.86 11.83
N HIS A 357 -9.43 20.01 11.96
CA HIS A 357 -10.08 21.15 12.56
C HIS A 357 -11.23 20.67 13.45
N LEU A 358 -11.73 21.55 14.30
CA LEU A 358 -12.89 21.26 15.14
C LEU A 358 -13.99 22.22 14.74
N ASP A 359 -15.22 21.75 14.67
CA ASP A 359 -16.40 22.59 14.47
C ASP A 359 -17.50 22.14 15.46
N ARG A 360 -18.69 22.74 15.34
CA ARG A 360 -19.83 22.53 16.24
C ARG A 360 -20.12 21.06 16.57
N PRO A 361 -20.08 20.09 15.63
CA PRO A 361 -20.32 18.68 15.98
C PRO A 361 -19.33 18.08 16.99
N VAL A 362 -18.17 18.70 17.15
CA VAL A 362 -17.10 18.25 18.06
C VAL A 362 -17.00 19.14 19.30
N ASN A 363 -17.12 20.47 19.14
CA ASN A 363 -16.81 21.45 20.18
C ASN A 363 -17.98 22.35 20.62
N ASP A 364 -19.17 22.19 20.02
CA ASP A 364 -20.38 23.00 20.28
C ASP A 364 -20.17 24.53 20.25
N TYR A 365 -19.19 25.01 19.49
CA TYR A 365 -18.83 26.42 19.45
C TYR A 365 -18.73 26.95 18.02
N ARG A 366 -17.57 26.78 17.39
CA ARG A 366 -17.27 27.28 16.04
C ARG A 366 -16.11 26.50 15.44
N TRP A 367 -15.88 26.73 14.15
CA TRP A 367 -14.68 26.29 13.49
C TRP A 367 -13.42 26.83 14.19
N VAL A 368 -12.55 25.91 14.62
CA VAL A 368 -11.24 26.18 15.19
C VAL A 368 -10.23 25.28 14.48
N ARG A 369 -9.13 25.85 14.02
CA ARG A 369 -8.03 25.07 13.46
C ARG A 369 -7.47 24.13 14.53
N GLY A 370 -7.41 22.84 14.24
CA GLY A 370 -6.70 21.87 15.05
C GLY A 370 -5.22 21.85 14.68
N PHE A 371 -4.56 20.71 14.88
CA PHE A 371 -3.21 20.55 14.38
C PHE A 371 -3.23 20.40 12.85
N ASN A 372 -2.19 20.87 12.18
CA ASN A 372 -2.13 20.96 10.72
C ASN A 372 -0.67 20.93 10.28
N GLU A 373 -0.12 19.73 10.14
CA GLU A 373 1.25 19.56 9.67
C GLU A 373 1.32 19.66 8.15
N TYR A 374 0.29 19.25 7.42
CA TYR A 374 0.31 19.24 5.96
C TYR A 374 0.49 20.65 5.37
N ASP A 375 -0.31 21.65 5.78
CA ASP A 375 -0.19 23.00 5.22
C ASP A 375 1.13 23.66 5.63
N ASN A 376 1.62 23.38 6.84
CA ASN A 376 2.92 23.86 7.32
C ASN A 376 4.07 23.24 6.51
N TRP A 377 4.03 21.93 6.25
CA TRP A 377 4.97 21.25 5.36
C TRP A 377 4.89 21.83 3.95
N GLN A 378 3.68 21.96 3.39
CA GLN A 378 3.47 22.46 2.03
C GLN A 378 4.02 23.88 1.86
N ALA A 379 3.80 24.77 2.83
CA ALA A 379 4.29 26.14 2.81
C ALA A 379 5.80 26.28 3.06
N SER A 380 6.45 25.24 3.58
CA SER A 380 7.89 25.23 3.84
C SER A 380 8.73 25.00 2.58
N GLY A 381 10.04 25.23 2.67
CA GLY A 381 10.97 24.95 1.56
C GLY A 381 11.22 23.46 1.40
N VAL A 382 10.95 22.67 2.45
CA VAL A 382 11.10 21.21 2.45
C VAL A 382 10.19 20.55 1.42
N SER A 383 8.97 21.06 1.21
CA SER A 383 8.05 20.54 0.18
C SER A 383 8.48 20.90 -1.24
N GLY A 384 9.36 21.89 -1.41
CA GLY A 384 9.64 22.53 -2.71
C GLY A 384 8.51 23.40 -3.26
N GLN A 385 7.36 23.50 -2.57
CA GLN A 385 6.18 24.26 -3.01
C GLN A 385 6.09 25.65 -2.33
N GLY A 386 6.78 25.83 -1.20
CA GLY A 386 6.73 27.06 -0.43
C GLY A 386 7.38 28.25 -1.15
N ALA A 387 6.61 29.26 -1.52
CA ALA A 387 7.11 30.47 -2.20
C ALA A 387 7.84 31.47 -1.28
N ARG A 388 7.73 31.33 0.04
CA ARG A 388 8.23 32.29 1.05
C ARG A 388 9.30 31.70 1.97
N SER A 389 9.91 30.59 1.57
CA SER A 389 10.89 29.92 2.43
C SER A 389 12.26 30.54 2.27
N PHE A 390 12.96 30.69 3.40
CA PHE A 390 14.34 31.18 3.41
C PHE A 390 15.34 30.07 3.09
N TYR A 391 14.99 28.82 3.41
CA TYR A 391 15.82 27.64 3.24
C TYR A 391 15.11 26.57 2.43
N TYR A 392 15.84 25.96 1.50
CA TYR A 392 15.38 24.85 0.69
C TYR A 392 16.42 23.73 0.77
N PRO A 393 16.01 22.47 0.95
CA PRO A 393 16.91 21.34 0.75
C PRO A 393 17.23 21.19 -0.74
N ASP A 394 18.34 20.51 -1.06
CA ASP A 394 18.72 20.20 -2.45
C ASP A 394 17.64 19.44 -3.21
N THR A 395 16.88 18.61 -2.49
CA THR A 395 15.75 17.83 -3.03
C THR A 395 14.54 18.00 -2.13
N PRO A 396 13.36 18.32 -2.68
CA PRO A 396 12.11 18.32 -1.93
C PRO A 396 11.90 16.99 -1.21
N LYS A 397 11.39 17.05 0.02
CA LYS A 397 11.13 15.91 0.88
C LYS A 397 9.64 15.78 1.15
N THR A 398 9.18 14.54 1.22
CA THR A 398 7.83 14.16 1.63
C THR A 398 7.80 13.75 3.11
N CYS A 399 6.61 13.58 3.69
CA CYS A 399 6.47 13.06 5.06
C CYS A 399 7.22 11.73 5.25
N ALA A 400 7.05 10.80 4.31
CA ALA A 400 7.73 9.50 4.32
C ALA A 400 9.26 9.60 4.11
N SER A 401 9.77 10.71 3.61
CA SER A 401 11.22 10.90 3.47
C SER A 401 11.92 11.00 4.83
N CYS A 402 11.28 11.63 5.82
CA CYS A 402 11.82 11.82 7.16
C CYS A 402 11.23 10.83 8.18
N HIS A 403 9.93 10.58 8.13
CA HIS A 403 9.24 9.73 9.10
C HIS A 403 9.20 8.24 8.72
N MET A 404 9.57 7.90 7.48
CA MET A 404 9.73 6.51 7.04
C MET A 404 11.08 6.34 6.31
N PRO A 405 12.21 6.60 7.00
CA PRO A 405 13.53 6.53 6.36
C PRO A 405 13.80 5.12 5.85
N LEU A 406 14.63 5.01 4.81
CA LEU A 406 15.04 3.70 4.30
C LEU A 406 15.94 3.01 5.34
N VAL A 407 15.60 1.76 5.66
CA VAL A 407 16.35 0.89 6.58
C VAL A 407 16.61 -0.44 5.90
N ARG A 408 17.76 -1.04 6.20
CA ARG A 408 18.13 -2.34 5.64
C ARG A 408 17.16 -3.41 6.12
N SER A 409 16.75 -4.30 5.23
CA SER A 409 15.86 -5.42 5.56
C SER A 409 15.96 -6.52 4.51
N ASP A 410 15.74 -7.75 4.94
CA ASP A 410 15.62 -8.93 4.07
C ASP A 410 14.14 -9.26 3.73
N ASP A 411 13.24 -8.32 3.98
CA ASP A 411 11.82 -8.40 3.65
C ASP A 411 11.59 -8.69 2.15
N PRO A 412 10.61 -9.53 1.77
CA PRO A 412 10.28 -9.81 0.36
C PRO A 412 9.96 -8.57 -0.50
N ALA A 413 9.53 -7.47 0.14
CA ALA A 413 9.25 -6.18 -0.48
C ALA A 413 10.45 -5.22 -0.49
N ALA A 414 11.60 -5.61 0.07
CA ALA A 414 12.81 -4.80 0.07
C ALA A 414 13.25 -4.47 -1.36
N ASP A 415 13.55 -3.19 -1.57
CA ASP A 415 14.08 -2.65 -2.82
C ASP A 415 15.56 -2.38 -2.63
N ASP A 416 16.42 -3.05 -3.41
CA ASP A 416 17.87 -3.02 -3.23
C ASP A 416 18.33 -3.30 -1.77
N GLY A 417 17.57 -4.14 -1.06
CA GLY A 417 17.85 -4.51 0.34
C GLY A 417 17.34 -3.50 1.38
N TYR A 418 16.48 -2.56 0.99
CA TYR A 418 15.92 -1.55 1.88
C TYR A 418 14.38 -1.54 1.87
N VAL A 419 13.79 -1.28 3.04
CA VAL A 419 12.37 -0.97 3.21
C VAL A 419 12.19 0.41 3.83
N ARG A 420 11.00 0.97 3.67
CA ARG A 420 10.59 2.18 4.41
C ARG A 420 10.34 1.80 5.86
N SER A 421 10.99 2.48 6.80
CA SER A 421 10.79 2.18 8.21
C SER A 421 9.38 2.51 8.66
N HIS A 422 8.78 1.63 9.46
CA HIS A 422 7.46 1.83 10.08
C HIS A 422 7.58 2.20 11.57
N ARG A 423 8.73 2.72 12.00
CA ARG A 423 8.92 3.23 13.37
C ARG A 423 8.29 4.62 13.58
N PHE A 424 8.09 5.39 12.50
CA PHE A 424 7.54 6.74 12.53
C PHE A 424 8.19 7.67 13.59
N PRO A 425 9.52 7.82 13.61
CA PRO A 425 10.19 8.67 14.59
C PRO A 425 9.77 10.14 14.41
N ALA A 426 9.52 10.82 15.52
CA ALA A 426 9.12 12.23 15.55
C ALA A 426 9.57 12.86 16.88
N ALA A 427 8.68 13.54 17.62
CA ALA A 427 9.00 14.20 18.88
C ALA A 427 8.66 13.40 20.15
N ASN A 428 7.88 12.32 20.05
CA ASN A 428 7.34 11.63 21.23
C ASN A 428 8.34 10.62 21.81
N THR A 429 9.09 11.06 22.82
CA THR A 429 9.96 10.17 23.64
C THR A 429 9.23 9.55 24.83
N ALA A 430 8.08 10.09 25.23
CA ALA A 430 7.35 9.63 26.40
C ALA A 430 6.78 8.22 26.22
N LEU A 431 6.19 7.94 25.06
CA LEU A 431 5.57 6.65 24.76
C LEU A 431 6.57 5.48 24.77
N PRO A 432 7.69 5.50 24.01
CA PRO A 432 8.65 4.42 24.09
C PRO A 432 9.31 4.31 25.47
N PHE A 433 9.50 5.44 26.18
CA PHE A 433 10.03 5.43 27.54
C PHE A 433 9.13 4.68 28.53
N VAL A 434 7.82 4.98 28.58
CA VAL A 434 6.90 4.31 29.53
C VAL A 434 6.68 2.84 29.20
N ASN A 435 6.74 2.49 27.91
CA ASN A 435 6.67 1.11 27.43
C ASN A 435 8.00 0.35 27.58
N ARG A 436 9.05 1.01 28.06
CA ARG A 436 10.41 0.45 28.22
C ARG A 436 11.00 -0.07 26.90
N ASP A 437 10.62 0.55 25.79
CA ASP A 437 11.16 0.27 24.46
C ASP A 437 12.40 1.12 24.21
N ALA A 438 13.57 0.57 24.59
CA ALA A 438 14.85 1.26 24.46
C ALA A 438 15.25 1.49 23.00
N GLU A 439 14.87 0.60 22.10
CA GLU A 439 15.22 0.71 20.68
C GLU A 439 14.45 1.84 20.01
N GLN A 440 13.13 1.89 20.21
CA GLN A 440 12.31 2.98 19.69
C GLN A 440 12.66 4.32 20.34
N LEU A 441 12.95 4.34 21.65
CA LEU A 441 13.40 5.55 22.32
C LEU A 441 14.70 6.08 21.70
N GLN A 442 15.67 5.20 21.44
CA GLN A 442 16.91 5.58 20.78
C GLN A 442 16.64 6.10 19.36
N ALA A 443 15.81 5.41 18.57
CA ALA A 443 15.46 5.83 17.20
C ALA A 443 14.81 7.23 17.17
N VAL A 444 13.92 7.53 18.11
CA VAL A 444 13.31 8.87 18.25
C VAL A 444 14.35 9.92 18.65
N GLN A 445 15.24 9.60 19.59
CA GLN A 445 16.28 10.53 20.02
C GLN A 445 17.31 10.81 18.90
N ASP A 446 17.69 9.79 18.14
CA ASP A 446 18.60 9.92 17.01
C ASP A 446 17.97 10.79 15.91
N PHE A 447 16.68 10.60 15.63
CA PHE A 447 15.92 11.47 14.74
C PHE A 447 15.98 12.93 15.21
N LEU A 448 15.71 13.21 16.49
CA LEU A 448 15.73 14.57 17.04
C LEU A 448 17.13 15.22 17.04
N ARG A 449 18.20 14.42 17.10
CA ARG A 449 19.60 14.88 17.07
C ARG A 449 20.17 14.97 15.66
N ALA A 450 19.44 14.54 14.63
CA ALA A 450 19.88 14.56 13.24
C ALA A 450 19.62 15.93 12.57
N ASP A 451 20.02 17.02 13.23
CA ASP A 451 19.96 18.41 12.75
C ASP A 451 18.60 18.81 12.14
N GLN A 452 17.49 18.36 12.75
CA GLN A 452 16.13 18.62 12.25
C GLN A 452 15.68 20.08 12.45
N ILE A 453 16.39 20.85 13.27
CA ILE A 453 16.04 22.23 13.64
C ILE A 453 17.30 23.09 13.58
N SER A 454 17.25 24.17 12.80
CA SER A 454 18.19 25.29 12.89
C SER A 454 17.53 26.49 13.53
N VAL A 455 18.30 27.29 14.27
CA VAL A 455 17.82 28.54 14.88
C VAL A 455 18.73 29.68 14.45
N ASP A 456 18.20 30.56 13.60
CA ASP A 456 18.91 31.77 13.17
C ASP A 456 18.43 32.98 13.97
N VAL A 457 19.35 33.57 14.73
CA VAL A 457 19.08 34.78 15.52
C VAL A 457 19.48 36.00 14.68
N PHE A 458 18.52 36.60 13.98
CA PHE A 458 18.74 37.78 13.13
C PHE A 458 18.91 39.09 13.93
N GLY A 459 18.54 39.08 15.21
CA GLY A 459 18.70 40.23 16.11
C GLY A 459 18.41 39.83 17.55
N SER A 460 19.19 40.37 18.47
CA SER A 460 18.97 40.24 19.91
C SER A 460 19.05 41.61 20.54
N THR A 461 17.96 42.05 21.18
CA THR A 461 17.98 43.22 22.04
C THR A 461 18.15 42.75 23.47
N ARG A 462 19.24 43.15 24.11
CA ARG A 462 19.32 43.09 25.56
C ARG A 462 18.37 44.17 26.06
N GLY A 463 17.36 43.79 26.84
CA GLY A 463 16.61 44.78 27.60
C GLY A 463 17.63 45.51 28.47
N ALA A 464 17.96 46.77 28.14
CA ALA A 464 18.56 47.65 29.11
C ALA A 464 17.60 47.67 30.31
N ASP A 465 18.14 47.56 31.53
CA ASP A 465 17.39 47.65 32.78
C ASP A 465 16.21 48.61 32.59
N ALA A 466 14.99 48.04 32.55
CA ALA A 466 13.81 48.82 32.23
C ALA A 466 13.81 50.05 33.16
N PRO A 467 13.83 51.29 32.63
CA PRO A 467 13.70 52.46 33.48
C PRO A 467 12.40 52.26 34.26
N ALA A 468 12.46 52.43 35.59
CA ALA A 468 11.31 52.27 36.47
C ALA A 468 10.09 52.97 35.83
N PRO A 469 8.89 52.34 35.84
CA PRO A 469 7.74 52.87 35.14
C PRO A 469 7.50 54.32 35.57
N ALA A 470 7.52 55.22 34.60
CA ALA A 470 7.19 56.62 34.84
C ALA A 470 5.81 56.70 35.49
N ALA A 471 5.68 57.52 36.53
CA ALA A 471 4.45 57.72 37.27
C ALA A 471 3.27 57.95 36.30
N PRO A 472 2.08 57.39 36.59
CA PRO A 472 0.96 57.43 35.66
C PRO A 472 0.60 58.88 35.34
N ALA A 473 0.73 59.24 34.05
CA ALA A 473 0.20 60.49 33.54
C ALA A 473 -1.32 60.48 33.74
N VAL A 474 -1.84 61.51 34.41
CA VAL A 474 -3.28 61.76 34.56
C VAL A 474 -3.90 61.76 33.17
N ARG A 475 -4.75 60.76 32.87
CA ARG A 475 -5.52 60.70 31.63
C ARG A 475 -6.50 61.87 31.61
N SER A 476 -6.18 62.92 30.86
CA SER A 476 -7.16 63.90 30.42
C SER A 476 -7.90 63.35 29.19
N GLY A 477 -9.17 62.99 29.37
CA GLY A 477 -10.16 62.89 28.30
C GLY A 477 -10.22 61.55 27.55
N GLU A 478 -11.03 60.62 28.04
CA GLU A 478 -11.65 59.60 27.18
C GLU A 478 -12.78 60.24 26.37
N PRO A 479 -12.81 60.11 25.03
CA PRO A 479 -14.01 60.39 24.26
C PRO A 479 -14.95 59.18 24.33
N THR A 480 -16.14 59.40 24.88
CA THR A 480 -17.28 58.48 24.77
C THR A 480 -17.85 58.53 23.36
N LEU A 481 -18.01 57.36 22.73
CA LEU A 481 -18.75 57.21 21.48
C LEU A 481 -20.26 57.37 21.77
N SER A 482 -20.87 58.33 21.07
CA SER A 482 -22.33 58.47 20.90
C SER A 482 -22.91 57.37 20.02
#